data_AF-A0A1V5DHJ2-F1
#
_entry.id   AF-A0A1V5DHJ2-F1
#
_cell.length_a   1.000
_cell.length_b   1.000
_cell.length_c   1.000
_cell.angle_alpha   90.00
_cell.angle_beta   90.00
_cell.angle_gamma   90.00
#
_symmetry.space_group_name_H-M   'P 1'
#
loop_
_entity.id
_entity.type
_entity.pdbx_description
1 polymer ?
#
loop_
_entity_poly.entity_id
_entity_poly.type
_entity_poly.pdbx_seq_one_letter_code
_entity_poly.pdbx_strand_id
1 'polypeptide(L)'
;MTLEQRQQASEDALKVVAARRLEVIKKAGGTFEKIAQELCSVAFSRIDDYVTVDEDGIVCTKTPEQIKKARNGKRKLGAVKKIKQRTTSTESKDGETTYVRCELEYELHDKMDALKYLVKLRGDEPAQKHEHTGNVIVETGIRRPGDE
;
A
#
# COMPACT_ATOMS: atom_id res chain seq x y z
N MET A 1 32.33 3.54 26.25
CA MET A 1 31.66 3.39 24.94
C MET A 1 31.22 4.76 24.50
N THR A 2 31.81 5.28 23.41
CA THR A 2 31.57 6.64 22.92
C THR A 2 30.18 6.78 22.29
N LEU A 3 29.69 8.02 22.14
CA LEU A 3 28.41 8.31 21.46
C LEU A 3 28.39 7.75 20.03
N GLU A 4 29.51 7.87 19.31
CA GLU A 4 29.70 7.30 17.97
C GLU A 4 29.61 5.76 17.97
N GLN A 5 30.22 5.09 18.96
CA GLN A 5 30.12 3.63 19.09
C GLN A 5 28.67 3.17 19.37
N ARG A 6 27.87 3.96 20.09
CA ARG A 6 26.45 3.67 20.34
C ARG A 6 25.59 3.89 19.10
N GLN A 7 25.85 4.96 18.34
CA GLN A 7 25.17 5.23 17.08
C GLN A 7 25.47 4.14 16.05
N GLN A 8 26.75 3.78 15.89
CA GLN A 8 27.19 2.72 14.99
C GLN A 8 26.55 1.37 15.34
N ALA A 9 26.58 0.99 16.64
CA ALA A 9 25.95 -0.25 17.09
C ALA A 9 24.43 -0.27 16.84
N SER A 10 23.76 0.88 16.97
CA SER A 10 22.34 1.01 16.66
C SER A 10 22.06 0.86 15.16
N GLU A 11 22.87 1.47 14.30
CA GLU A 11 22.73 1.34 12.85
C GLU A 11 22.95 -0.11 12.38
N ASP A 12 23.95 -0.79 12.93
CA ASP A 12 24.26 -2.15 12.55
C ASP A 12 23.17 -3.12 13.03
N ALA A 13 22.58 -2.89 14.21
CA ALA A 13 21.40 -3.62 14.66
C ALA A 13 20.20 -3.43 13.71
N LEU A 14 19.97 -2.20 13.22
CA LEU A 14 18.91 -1.90 12.25
C LEU A 14 19.13 -2.63 10.92
N LYS A 15 20.38 -2.70 10.42
CA LYS A 15 20.73 -3.44 9.20
C LYS A 15 20.44 -4.93 9.33
N VAL A 16 20.81 -5.55 10.46
CA VAL A 16 20.54 -6.97 10.72
C VAL A 16 19.04 -7.27 10.75
N VAL A 17 18.26 -6.42 11.43
CA VAL A 17 16.80 -6.56 11.49
C VAL A 17 16.17 -6.37 10.10
N ALA A 18 16.62 -5.38 9.34
CA ALA A 18 16.15 -5.13 7.98
C ALA A 18 16.44 -6.32 7.05
N ALA A 19 17.67 -6.84 7.08
CA ALA A 19 18.06 -8.01 6.28
C ALA A 19 17.18 -9.23 6.59
N ARG A 20 16.94 -9.52 7.88
CA ARG A 20 16.06 -10.62 8.30
C ARG A 20 14.62 -10.44 7.80
N ARG A 21 14.07 -9.22 7.87
CA ARG A 21 12.72 -8.92 7.37
C ARG A 21 12.63 -9.12 5.85
N LEU A 22 13.63 -8.64 5.11
CA LEU A 22 13.71 -8.80 3.66
C LEU A 22 13.76 -10.27 3.26
N GLU A 23 14.51 -11.10 3.99
CA GLU A 23 14.55 -12.55 3.72
C GLU A 23 13.18 -13.23 3.92
N VAL A 24 12.47 -12.90 5.00
CA VAL A 24 11.14 -13.47 5.28
C VAL A 24 10.16 -13.09 4.16
N ILE A 25 10.15 -11.82 3.76
CA ILE A 25 9.28 -11.31 2.69
C ILE A 25 9.64 -11.99 1.36
N LYS A 26 10.93 -12.13 1.05
CA LYS A 26 11.41 -12.79 -0.17
C LYS A 26 11.02 -14.27 -0.19
N LYS A 27 11.13 -14.98 0.94
CA LYS A 27 10.69 -16.38 1.08
C LYS A 27 9.18 -16.53 0.89
N ALA A 28 8.39 -15.54 1.31
CA ALA A 28 6.95 -15.47 1.03
C ALA A 28 6.62 -15.06 -0.43
N GLY A 29 7.63 -14.86 -1.27
CA GLY A 29 7.46 -14.48 -2.68
C GLY A 29 7.25 -12.98 -2.92
N GLY A 30 7.42 -12.14 -1.89
CA GLY A 30 7.37 -10.68 -1.98
C GLY A 30 8.65 -10.10 -2.57
N THR A 31 8.89 -10.30 -3.86
CA THR A 31 10.00 -9.62 -4.54
C THR A 31 9.67 -8.14 -4.73
N PHE A 32 10.70 -7.32 -4.89
CA PHE A 32 10.53 -5.89 -5.13
C PHE A 32 9.61 -5.61 -6.32
N GLU A 33 9.78 -6.35 -7.42
CA GLU A 33 8.98 -6.20 -8.64
C GLU A 33 7.51 -6.51 -8.39
N LYS A 34 7.22 -7.54 -7.57
CA LYS A 34 5.83 -7.90 -7.23
C LYS A 34 5.18 -6.86 -6.32
N ILE A 35 5.92 -6.37 -5.33
CA ILE A 35 5.43 -5.30 -4.44
C ILE A 35 5.13 -4.05 -5.26
N ALA A 36 6.05 -3.64 -6.15
CA ALA A 36 5.84 -2.50 -7.04
C ALA A 36 4.65 -2.72 -7.99
N GLN A 37 4.48 -3.94 -8.53
CA GLN A 37 3.34 -4.28 -9.38
C GLN A 37 2.01 -4.16 -8.65
N GLU A 38 1.92 -4.63 -7.39
CA GLU A 38 0.71 -4.52 -6.58
C GLU A 38 0.40 -3.05 -6.22
N LEU A 39 1.42 -2.27 -5.81
CA LEU A 39 1.26 -0.84 -5.55
C LEU A 39 0.78 -0.09 -6.80
N CYS A 40 1.34 -0.38 -7.97
CA CYS A 40 0.88 0.19 -9.24
C CYS A 40 -0.57 -0.21 -9.55
N SER A 41 -0.98 -1.45 -9.27
CA SER A 41 -2.34 -1.90 -9.50
C SER A 41 -3.35 -1.09 -8.68
N VAL A 42 -3.04 -0.81 -7.41
CA VAL A 42 -3.86 0.04 -6.54
C VAL A 42 -3.86 1.49 -7.05
N ALA A 43 -2.67 2.07 -7.20
CA ALA A 43 -2.47 3.49 -7.54
C ALA A 43 -3.13 3.89 -8.87
N PHE A 44 -3.05 3.01 -9.87
CA PHE A 44 -3.55 3.27 -11.22
C PHE A 44 -4.86 2.52 -11.54
N SER A 45 -5.52 1.94 -10.53
CA SER A 45 -6.86 1.37 -10.70
C SER A 45 -7.83 2.45 -11.19
N ARG A 46 -8.76 2.10 -12.08
CA ARG A 46 -9.77 3.02 -12.60
C ARG A 46 -11.17 2.50 -12.33
N ILE A 47 -12.15 3.39 -12.15
CA ILE A 47 -13.51 2.97 -11.77
C ILE A 47 -14.19 2.15 -12.87
N ASP A 48 -13.91 2.46 -14.14
CA ASP A 48 -14.40 1.75 -15.32
C ASP A 48 -13.90 0.30 -15.41
N ASP A 49 -12.90 -0.08 -14.61
CA ASP A 49 -12.50 -1.48 -14.46
C ASP A 49 -13.51 -2.32 -13.67
N TYR A 50 -14.32 -1.69 -12.81
CA TYR A 50 -15.20 -2.37 -11.84
C TYR A 50 -16.68 -2.15 -12.12
N VAL A 51 -17.04 -1.19 -12.98
CA VAL A 51 -18.43 -0.88 -13.31
C VAL A 51 -18.70 -0.97 -14.81
N THR A 52 -19.97 -1.18 -15.14
CA THR A 52 -20.58 -1.03 -16.47
C THR A 52 -21.72 -0.03 -16.37
N VAL A 53 -22.03 0.61 -17.49
CA VAL A 53 -23.24 1.42 -17.63
C VAL A 53 -24.15 0.66 -18.58
N ASP A 54 -25.39 0.43 -18.19
CA ASP A 54 -26.39 -0.21 -19.06
C ASP A 54 -27.01 0.79 -20.06
N GLU A 55 -27.96 0.32 -20.86
CA GLU A 55 -28.62 1.10 -21.90
C GLU A 55 -29.42 2.28 -21.33
N ASP A 56 -29.87 2.19 -20.08
CA ASP A 56 -30.63 3.22 -19.37
C ASP A 56 -29.73 4.21 -18.61
N GLY A 57 -28.41 4.06 -18.69
CA GLY A 57 -27.45 4.90 -17.99
C GLY A 57 -27.21 4.51 -16.53
N ILE A 58 -27.67 3.34 -16.09
CA ILE A 58 -27.52 2.86 -14.71
C ILE A 58 -26.15 2.21 -14.55
N VAL A 59 -25.43 2.65 -13.50
CA VAL A 59 -24.12 2.10 -13.15
C VAL A 59 -24.31 0.78 -12.40
N CYS A 60 -23.86 -0.31 -13.02
CA CYS A 60 -23.85 -1.65 -12.44
C CYS A 60 -22.42 -2.10 -12.16
N THR A 61 -22.21 -2.86 -11.09
CA THR A 61 -20.90 -3.46 -10.81
C THR A 61 -20.64 -4.69 -11.69
N LYS A 62 -19.43 -4.79 -12.22
CA LYS A 62 -18.94 -6.00 -12.89
C LYS A 62 -18.80 -7.14 -11.87
N THR A 63 -19.08 -8.37 -12.28
CA THR A 63 -18.76 -9.54 -11.46
C THR A 63 -17.25 -9.80 -11.42
N PRO A 64 -16.72 -10.52 -10.41
CA PRO A 64 -15.30 -10.87 -10.37
C PRO A 64 -14.84 -11.60 -11.64
N GLU A 65 -15.69 -12.43 -12.22
CA GLU A 65 -15.45 -13.15 -13.48
C GLU A 65 -15.35 -12.19 -14.68
N GLN A 66 -16.21 -11.19 -14.76
CA GLN A 66 -16.12 -10.13 -15.79
C GLN A 66 -14.83 -9.32 -15.64
N ILE A 67 -14.42 -9.00 -14.41
CA ILE A 67 -13.16 -8.30 -14.14
C ILE A 67 -11.96 -9.18 -14.56
N LYS A 68 -11.94 -10.47 -14.18
CA LYS A 68 -10.86 -11.42 -14.52
C LYS A 68 -10.66 -11.60 -16.02
N LYS A 69 -11.74 -11.56 -16.81
CA LYS A 69 -11.71 -11.71 -18.27
C LYS A 69 -11.12 -10.48 -18.99
N ALA A 70 -11.14 -9.31 -18.36
CA ALA A 70 -10.50 -8.13 -18.92
C ALA A 70 -8.97 -8.30 -18.97
N ARG A 71 -8.30 -7.59 -19.90
CA ARG A 71 -6.83 -7.55 -19.95
C ARG A 71 -6.29 -7.16 -18.56
N ASN A 72 -5.39 -7.99 -18.01
CA ASN A 72 -4.85 -7.86 -16.65
C ASN A 72 -5.88 -7.98 -15.51
N GLY A 73 -7.02 -8.64 -15.74
CA GLY A 73 -8.13 -8.74 -14.78
C GLY A 73 -7.75 -9.28 -13.39
N LYS A 74 -6.84 -10.25 -13.32
CA LYS A 74 -6.31 -10.76 -12.03
C LYS A 74 -5.63 -9.68 -11.19
N ARG A 75 -4.92 -8.75 -11.83
CA ARG A 75 -4.26 -7.63 -11.14
C ARG A 75 -5.25 -6.57 -10.69
N LYS A 76 -6.28 -6.30 -11.48
CA LYS A 76 -7.34 -5.32 -11.14
C LYS A 76 -8.08 -5.70 -9.86
N LEU A 77 -8.26 -7.00 -9.60
CA LEU A 77 -8.81 -7.47 -8.32
C LEU A 77 -7.90 -7.17 -7.12
N GLY A 78 -6.59 -6.99 -7.32
CA GLY A 78 -5.64 -6.61 -6.26
C GLY A 78 -5.89 -5.21 -5.68
N ALA A 79 -6.63 -4.33 -6.38
CA ALA A 79 -7.03 -3.04 -5.85
C ALA A 79 -8.33 -3.10 -5.02
N VAL A 80 -9.02 -4.23 -5.00
CA VAL A 80 -10.26 -4.43 -4.22
C VAL A 80 -9.89 -4.82 -2.80
N LYS A 81 -10.23 -3.96 -1.85
CA LYS A 81 -10.04 -4.18 -0.41
C LYS A 81 -11.11 -5.10 0.16
N LYS A 82 -12.36 -4.93 -0.28
CA LYS A 82 -13.52 -5.69 0.21
C LYS A 82 -14.60 -5.82 -0.87
N ILE A 83 -15.26 -6.97 -0.87
CA ILE A 83 -16.46 -7.23 -1.68
C ILE A 83 -17.62 -7.42 -0.71
N LYS A 84 -18.73 -6.72 -0.93
CA LYS A 84 -19.99 -6.98 -0.23
C LYS A 84 -21.01 -7.45 -1.26
N GLN A 85 -21.79 -8.45 -0.89
CA GLN A 85 -22.93 -8.91 -1.67
C GLN A 85 -24.18 -8.81 -0.80
N ARG A 86 -25.22 -8.17 -1.34
CA ARG A 86 -26.55 -8.13 -0.73
C ARG A 86 -27.50 -8.93 -1.60
N THR A 87 -28.13 -9.94 -1.02
CA THR A 87 -29.16 -10.73 -1.68
C THR A 87 -30.50 -10.41 -1.04
N THR A 88 -31.48 -10.00 -1.84
CA THR A 88 -32.86 -9.77 -1.42
C THR A 88 -33.75 -10.76 -2.13
N SER A 89 -34.40 -11.64 -1.37
CA SER A 89 -35.38 -12.58 -1.89
C SER A 89 -36.78 -12.09 -1.56
N THR A 90 -37.67 -12.03 -2.54
CA THR A 90 -39.08 -11.68 -2.38
C THR A 90 -39.94 -12.81 -2.92
N GLU A 91 -40.73 -13.44 -2.07
CA GLU A 91 -41.71 -14.44 -2.50
C GLU A 91 -43.03 -13.77 -2.83
N SER A 92 -43.66 -14.19 -3.93
CA SER A 92 -45.03 -13.79 -4.25
C SER A 92 -46.00 -14.37 -3.22
N LYS A 93 -47.17 -13.73 -3.07
CA LYS A 93 -48.21 -14.18 -2.13
C LYS A 93 -48.71 -15.60 -2.39
N ASP A 94 -48.52 -16.09 -3.61
CA ASP A 94 -48.95 -17.40 -4.06
C ASP A 94 -47.89 -18.50 -3.82
N GLY A 95 -46.73 -18.15 -3.24
CA GLY A 95 -45.64 -19.08 -2.91
C GLY A 95 -44.88 -19.64 -4.11
N GLU A 96 -45.26 -19.26 -5.34
CA GLU A 96 -44.77 -19.87 -6.58
C GLU A 96 -43.60 -19.10 -7.21
N THR A 97 -43.46 -17.79 -6.94
CA THR A 97 -42.41 -16.95 -7.56
C THR A 97 -41.49 -16.32 -6.53
N THR A 98 -40.21 -16.69 -6.54
CA THR A 98 -39.15 -16.05 -5.75
C THR A 98 -38.35 -15.09 -6.64
N TYR A 99 -38.45 -13.79 -6.39
CA TYR A 99 -37.57 -12.79 -6.98
C TYR A 99 -36.29 -12.69 -6.15
N VAL A 100 -35.14 -12.95 -6.75
CA VAL A 100 -33.83 -12.80 -6.09
C VAL A 100 -33.08 -11.65 -6.73
N ARG A 101 -32.88 -10.56 -5.97
CA ARG A 101 -32.05 -9.42 -6.36
C ARG A 101 -30.68 -9.54 -5.68
N CYS A 102 -29.62 -9.56 -6.47
CA CYS A 102 -28.25 -9.57 -5.99
C CYS A 102 -27.56 -8.25 -6.32
N GLU A 103 -27.05 -7.56 -5.30
CA GLU A 103 -26.26 -6.33 -5.43
C GLU A 103 -24.83 -6.61 -4.97
N LEU A 104 -23.86 -6.18 -5.77
CA LEU A 104 -22.45 -6.28 -5.45
C LEU A 104 -21.90 -4.87 -5.20
N GLU A 105 -21.07 -4.74 -4.18
CA GLU A 105 -20.35 -3.50 -3.87
C GLU A 105 -18.86 -3.80 -3.73
N TYR A 106 -18.02 -2.96 -4.33
CA TYR A 106 -16.58 -3.01 -4.17
C TYR A 106 -16.07 -1.84 -3.35
N GLU A 107 -15.34 -2.15 -2.29
CA GLU A 107 -14.50 -1.19 -1.57
C GLU A 107 -13.08 -1.31 -2.12
N LEU A 108 -12.53 -0.21 -2.64
CA LEU A 108 -11.17 -0.17 -3.18
C LEU A 108 -10.17 0.32 -2.12
N HIS A 109 -8.90 -0.07 -2.26
CA HIS A 109 -7.81 0.52 -1.48
C HIS A 109 -7.62 2.01 -1.79
N ASP A 110 -7.07 2.77 -0.84
CA ASP A 110 -6.75 4.19 -1.04
C ASP A 110 -5.57 4.34 -2.03
N LYS A 111 -5.83 5.06 -3.14
CA LYS A 111 -4.84 5.32 -4.18
C LYS A 111 -3.72 6.23 -3.71
N MET A 112 -4.02 7.18 -2.82
CA MET A 112 -3.06 8.19 -2.38
C MET A 112 -1.95 7.55 -1.56
N ASP A 113 -2.27 6.55 -0.76
CA ASP A 113 -1.25 5.82 0.00
C ASP A 113 -0.34 4.99 -0.90
N ALA A 114 -0.92 4.28 -1.89
CA ALA A 114 -0.12 3.55 -2.87
C ALA A 114 0.81 4.48 -3.68
N LEU A 115 0.32 5.67 -4.09
CA LEU A 115 1.12 6.68 -4.78
C LEU A 115 2.26 7.22 -3.91
N LYS A 116 1.99 7.51 -2.62
CA LYS A 116 3.05 7.94 -1.68
C LYS A 116 4.18 6.92 -1.66
N TYR A 117 3.87 5.63 -1.49
CA TYR A 117 4.88 4.57 -1.49
C TYR A 117 5.64 4.48 -2.81
N LEU A 118 4.97 4.60 -3.95
CA LEU A 118 5.63 4.61 -5.26
C LEU A 118 6.58 5.79 -5.44
N VAL A 119 6.22 6.98 -4.97
CA VAL A 119 7.11 8.16 -4.97
C VAL A 119 8.36 7.90 -4.13
N LYS A 120 8.21 7.28 -2.95
CA LYS A 120 9.37 6.87 -2.11
C LYS A 120 10.28 5.89 -2.82
N LEU A 121 9.68 4.90 -3.49
CA LEU A 121 10.43 3.86 -4.21
C LEU A 121 11.18 4.41 -5.41
N ARG A 122 10.63 5.42 -6.10
CA ARG A 122 11.28 6.08 -7.25
C ARG A 122 12.40 7.03 -6.82
N GLY A 123 12.39 7.49 -5.56
CA GLY A 123 13.31 8.50 -5.06
C GLY A 123 12.87 9.93 -5.35
N ASP A 124 11.60 10.13 -5.67
CA ASP A 124 11.02 11.44 -6.03
C ASP A 124 10.41 12.15 -4.81
N GLU A 125 10.81 11.77 -3.60
CA GLU A 125 10.33 12.43 -2.41
C GLU A 125 10.81 13.88 -2.39
N PRO A 126 9.94 14.85 -2.05
CA PRO A 126 10.38 16.20 -1.79
C PRO A 126 11.36 16.19 -0.61
N ALA A 127 12.37 17.07 -0.66
CA ALA A 127 13.35 17.21 0.40
C ALA A 127 12.64 17.42 1.75
N GLN A 128 12.87 16.51 2.70
CA GLN A 128 12.32 16.64 4.04
C GLN A 128 13.23 17.55 4.87
N LYS A 129 12.67 18.66 5.37
CA LYS A 129 13.38 19.52 6.32
C LYS A 129 13.35 18.84 7.68
N HIS A 130 14.51 18.42 8.17
CA HIS A 130 14.68 17.97 9.54
C HIS A 130 15.25 19.11 10.39
N GLU A 131 14.50 19.53 11.39
CA GLU A 131 14.99 20.45 12.40
C GLU A 131 15.52 19.64 13.58
N HIS A 132 16.82 19.78 13.85
CA HIS A 132 17.47 19.13 14.97
C HIS A 132 17.66 20.14 16.10
N THR A 133 16.96 19.96 17.20
CA THR A 133 17.18 20.73 18.43
C THR A 133 18.04 19.90 19.37
N GLY A 134 19.22 20.40 19.75
CA GLY A 134 20.12 19.73 20.69
C GLY A 134 21.18 20.67 21.25
N ASN A 135 21.63 20.39 22.47
CA ASN A 135 22.75 21.11 23.08
C ASN A 135 24.06 20.57 22.51
N VAL A 136 24.75 21.38 21.69
CA VAL A 136 26.09 21.07 21.22
C VAL A 136 27.07 21.53 22.30
N ILE A 137 27.62 20.58 23.07
CA ILE A 137 28.75 20.86 23.96
C ILE A 137 30.01 20.82 23.10
N VAL A 138 30.57 21.99 22.79
CA VAL A 138 31.86 22.12 22.12
C VAL A 138 32.94 22.17 23.18
N GLU A 139 33.66 21.06 23.37
CA GLU A 139 34.90 21.08 24.16
C GLU A 139 36.02 21.71 23.32
N THR A 140 36.18 23.03 23.43
CA THR A 140 37.37 23.70 22.92
C THR A 140 38.53 23.39 23.86
N GLY A 141 39.34 22.39 23.50
CA GLY A 141 40.65 22.19 24.11
C GLY A 141 41.56 23.36 23.77
N ILE A 142 41.60 24.38 24.63
CA ILE A 142 42.66 25.40 24.57
C ILE A 142 43.92 24.72 25.12
N ARG A 143 44.79 24.22 24.24
CA ARG A 143 46.19 23.97 24.62
C ARG A 143 46.79 25.32 24.97
N ARG A 144 47.16 25.51 26.24
CA ARG A 144 47.94 26.68 26.65
C ARG A 144 49.35 26.51 26.06
N PRO A 145 49.97 27.56 25.50
CA PRO A 145 51.37 27.51 25.15
C PRO A 145 52.17 27.35 26.45
N GLY A 146 52.67 26.14 26.72
CA GLY A 146 53.45 25.82 27.92
C GLY A 146 53.27 24.40 28.48
N ASP A 147 52.31 23.62 28.00
CA ASP A 147 52.22 22.20 28.39
C ASP A 147 53.13 21.36 27.48
N GLU A 148 54.34 21.06 27.95
CA GLU A 148 55.21 19.96 27.46
C GLU A 148 54.69 18.59 27.92
#